data_AF-A0A1Y6GE03-F1
#
_entry.id   AF-A0A1Y6GE03-F1
#
_cell.length_a   1.000
_cell.length_b   1.000
_cell.length_c   1.000
_cell.angle_alpha   90.00
_cell.angle_beta   90.00
_cell.angle_gamma   90.00
#
_symmetry.space_group_name_H-M   'P 1'
#
loop_
_entity.id
_entity.type
_entity.pdbx_description
1 polymer ?
#
loop_
_entity_poly.entity_id
_entity_poly.type
_entity_poly.pdbx_seq_one_letter_code
_entity_poly.pdbx_strand_id
1 'polypeptide(L)' 'MSYSARARMAFLMTFAVYPVVVVYASIVSAMTPGWEFWQRSFIIVPLMATTIVFFIVPFITARFGAFIAGRKAS' A
#
# COMPACT_ATOMS: atom_id res chain seq x y z
N MET A 1 -0.90 7.76 -19.86
CA MET A 1 0.28 7.60 -18.98
C MET A 1 1.33 6.81 -19.74
N SER A 2 2.56 7.31 -19.85
CA SER A 2 3.68 6.56 -20.46
C SER A 2 3.98 5.29 -19.66
N TYR A 3 4.49 4.23 -20.30
CA TYR A 3 4.95 3.01 -19.63
C TYR A 3 5.94 3.31 -18.48
N SER A 4 6.80 4.32 -18.66
CA SER A 4 7.74 4.77 -17.63
C SER A 4 7.06 5.36 -16.38
N ALA A 5 5.94 6.08 -16.54
CA ALA A 5 5.18 6.64 -15.43
C ALA A 5 4.44 5.55 -14.65
N ARG A 6 3.93 4.53 -15.34
CA ARG A 6 3.32 3.34 -14.71
C ARG A 6 4.34 2.55 -13.91
N ALA A 7 5.55 2.36 -14.43
CA ALA A 7 6.63 1.68 -13.72
C ALA A 7 7.03 2.42 -12.42
N ARG A 8 7.18 3.75 -12.48
CA ARG A 8 7.45 4.58 -11.29
C ARG A 8 6.34 4.49 -10.26
N MET A 9 5.08 4.51 -10.71
CA MET A 9 3.92 4.39 -9.84
C MET A 9 3.87 3.01 -9.16
N ALA A 10 4.11 1.93 -9.91
CA ALA A 10 4.18 0.58 -9.35
C ALA A 10 5.30 0.46 -8.30
N PHE A 11 6.49 0.98 -8.60
CA PHE A 11 7.62 0.96 -7.67
C PHE A 11 7.31 1.73 -6.38
N LEU A 12 6.76 2.94 -6.48
CA LEU A 12 6.36 3.74 -5.32
C LEU A 12 5.29 3.05 -4.49
N MET A 13 4.28 2.46 -5.13
CA MET A 13 3.23 1.70 -4.45
C MET A 13 3.81 0.48 -3.72
N THR A 14 4.69 -0.29 -4.36
CA THR A 14 5.34 -1.45 -3.72
C THR A 14 6.12 -1.02 -2.48
N PHE A 15 6.93 0.04 -2.56
CA PHE A 15 7.71 0.52 -1.43
C PHE A 15 6.86 1.07 -0.29
N ALA A 16 5.71 1.68 -0.59
CA ALA A 16 4.82 2.20 0.44
C ALA A 16 3.96 1.11 1.08
N VAL A 17 3.46 0.15 0.30
CA VAL A 17 2.53 -0.89 0.77
C VAL A 17 3.26 -2.03 1.45
N TYR A 18 4.44 -2.44 0.96
CA TYR A 18 5.20 -3.56 1.52
C TYR A 18 5.46 -3.45 3.04
N PRO A 19 6.01 -2.34 3.59
CA PRO A 19 6.22 -2.23 5.02
C PRO A 19 4.92 -2.27 5.82
N VAL A 20 3.83 -1.72 5.28
CA VAL A 20 2.51 -1.80 5.90
C VAL A 20 2.06 -3.26 6.02
N VAL A 21 2.18 -4.03 4.93
CA VAL A 21 1.85 -5.47 4.94
C VAL A 21 2.65 -6.20 6.00
N VAL A 22 3.97 -5.96 6.08
CA VAL A 22 4.85 -6.62 7.05
C VAL A 22 4.43 -6.28 8.49
N VAL A 23 4.16 -5.00 8.79
CA VAL A 23 3.73 -4.58 10.14
C VAL A 23 2.41 -5.23 10.52
N TYR A 24 1.39 -5.18 9.66
CA TYR A 24 0.09 -5.79 9.94
C TYR A 24 0.21 -7.31 10.11
N ALA A 25 0.96 -7.98 9.24
CA ALA A 25 1.17 -9.43 9.34
C ALA A 25 1.88 -9.81 10.64
N SER A 26 2.86 -9.02 11.07
CA SER A 26 3.59 -9.23 12.33
C SER A 26 2.68 -9.08 13.54
N ILE A 27 1.89 -8.00 13.58
CA ILE A 27 0.94 -7.72 14.68
C ILE A 27 -0.12 -8.82 14.74
N VAL A 28 -0.77 -9.13 13.62
CA VAL A 28 -1.82 -10.16 13.59
C VAL A 28 -1.24 -11.53 13.97
N SER A 29 -0.06 -11.89 13.45
CA SER A 29 0.59 -13.15 13.83
C SER A 29 0.87 -13.25 15.33
N ALA A 30 1.26 -12.15 15.99
CA ALA A 30 1.47 -12.12 17.42
C ALA A 30 0.16 -12.20 18.23
N MET A 31 -0.91 -11.58 17.74
CA MET A 31 -2.22 -11.55 18.41
C MET A 31 -3.03 -12.84 18.23
N THR A 32 -2.77 -13.60 17.16
CA THR A 32 -3.53 -14.82 16.83
C THR A 32 -2.61 -16.06 16.78
N PRO A 33 -2.01 -16.47 17.92
CA PRO A 33 -1.23 -17.70 17.98
C PRO A 33 -2.13 -18.89 17.65
N GLY A 34 -1.65 -19.81 16.81
CA GLY A 34 -2.40 -21.01 16.38
C GLY A 34 -3.40 -20.81 15.25
N TRP A 35 -3.67 -19.58 14.81
CA TRP A 35 -4.53 -19.35 13.64
C TRP A 35 -3.86 -19.78 12.35
N GLU A 36 -4.61 -20.44 11.48
CA GLU A 36 -4.17 -20.76 10.13
C GLU A 36 -4.07 -19.50 9.25
N PHE A 37 -3.28 -19.58 8.18
CA PHE A 37 -3.01 -18.45 7.29
C PHE A 37 -4.29 -17.77 6.76
N TRP A 38 -5.31 -18.55 6.40
CA TRP A 38 -6.56 -18.03 5.87
C TRP A 38 -7.37 -17.24 6.92
N GLN A 39 -7.37 -17.69 8.18
CA GLN A 39 -8.05 -16.99 9.28
C GLN A 39 -7.41 -15.63 9.55
N ARG A 40 -6.07 -15.57 9.50
CA ARG A 40 -5.32 -14.31 9.62
C ARG A 40 -5.61 -13.40 8.43
N SER A 41 -5.69 -13.96 7.22
CA SER A 41 -5.99 -13.21 5.99
C SER A 41 -7.37 -12.55 6.02
N PHE A 42 -8.36 -13.17 6.67
CA PHE A 42 -9.67 -12.54 6.90
C PHE A 42 -9.60 -11.21 7.63
N ILE A 43 -8.61 -11.02 8.51
CA ILE A 43 -8.41 -9.78 9.26
C ILE A 43 -7.45 -8.84 8.52
N ILE A 44 -6.32 -9.39 8.06
CA ILE A 44 -5.24 -8.60 7.47
C ILE A 44 -5.72 -7.92 6.17
N VAL A 45 -6.42 -8.64 5.29
CA VAL A 45 -6.85 -8.11 3.98
C VAL A 45 -7.76 -6.87 4.08
N PRO A 46 -8.89 -6.89 4.82
CA PRO A 46 -9.76 -5.72 4.91
C PRO A 46 -9.10 -4.52 5.62
N LEU A 47 -8.26 -4.78 6.64
CA LEU A 47 -7.49 -3.72 7.29
C LEU A 47 -6.51 -3.07 6.32
N MET A 48 -5.74 -3.87 5.57
CA MET A 48 -4.82 -3.35 4.57
C MET A 48 -5.55 -2.59 3.46
N ALA A 49 -6.66 -3.12 2.94
CA ALA A 49 -7.43 -2.46 1.89
C ALA A 49 -7.93 -1.07 2.35
N THR A 50 -8.46 -0.98 3.57
CA THR A 50 -8.92 0.28 4.17
C THR A 50 -7.75 1.25 4.34
N THR A 51 -6.64 0.81 4.94
CA THR A 51 -5.44 1.65 5.12
C THR A 51 -4.88 2.15 3.79
N ILE A 52 -4.85 1.29 2.76
CA ILE A 52 -4.32 1.67 1.46
C ILE A 52 -5.21 2.72 0.80
N VAL A 53 -6.52 2.49 0.73
CA VAL A 53 -7.45 3.39 0.02
C VAL A 53 -7.56 4.74 0.72
N PHE A 54 -7.68 4.76 2.05
CA PHE A 54 -7.92 5.98 2.81
C PHE A 54 -6.67 6.74 3.23
N PHE A 55 -5.50 6.09 3.33
CA PHE A 55 -4.27 6.74 3.77
C PHE A 55 -3.15 6.66 2.73
N ILE A 56 -2.78 5.47 2.24
CA ILE A 56 -1.60 5.33 1.38
C ILE A 56 -1.80 5.98 0.01
N VAL A 57 -2.93 5.73 -0.64
CA VAL A 57 -3.26 6.34 -1.94
C VAL A 57 -3.25 7.86 -1.85
N PRO A 58 -4.00 8.53 -0.94
CA PRO A 58 -3.96 9.98 -0.83
C PRO A 58 -2.59 10.50 -0.40
N PHE A 59 -1.84 9.79 0.44
CA PHE A 59 -0.49 10.18 0.83
C PHE A 59 0.48 10.19 -0.35
N ILE A 60 0.45 9.14 -1.17
CA ILE A 60 1.29 9.05 -2.38
C ILE A 60 0.85 10.09 -3.41
N THR A 61 -0.46 10.26 -3.64
CA THR A 61 -0.93 11.26 -4.61
C THR A 61 -0.69 12.68 -4.12
N ALA A 62 -0.74 12.96 -2.81
CA ALA A 62 -0.38 14.27 -2.26
C ALA A 62 1.13 14.54 -2.33
N ARG A 63 1.97 13.58 -1.92
CA ARG A 63 3.42 13.80 -1.78
C ARG A 63 4.20 13.60 -3.08
N PHE A 64 3.73 12.69 -3.94
CA PHE A 64 4.36 12.31 -5.21
C PHE A 64 3.44 12.56 -6.41
N GLY A 65 2.26 13.17 -6.23
CA GLY A 65 1.36 13.49 -7.34
C GLY A 65 2.00 14.35 -8.41
N ALA A 66 2.82 15.35 -8.03
CA ALA A 66 3.57 16.16 -9.00
C ALA A 66 4.66 15.36 -9.75
N PHE A 67 5.26 14.37 -9.10
CA PHE A 67 6.28 13.48 -9.68
C PHE A 67 5.67 12.42 -10.61
N ILE A 68 4.46 11.94 -10.30
CA ILE A 68 3.72 10.95 -11.09
C ILE A 68 2.94 11.62 -12.24
N ALA A 69 2.34 12.79 -12.01
CA ALA A 69 1.58 13.54 -13.01
C ALA A 69 2.49 14.18 -14.06
N GLY A 70 3.78 14.34 -13.76
CA GLY A 70 4.76 14.96 -14.66
C GLY A 70 4.32 16.36 -15.04
N ARG A 71 4.56 17.34 -14.15
CA ARG A 71 4.43 18.80 -14.37
C ARG A 71 3.44 19.16 -15.49
N LYS A 72 2.18 19.50 -15.16
CA LYS A 72 1.34 20.27 -16.10
C LYS A 72 2.16 21.50 -16.49
N ALA A 73 2.71 21.51 -17.70
CA ALA A 73 3.20 22.72 -18.32
C ALA A 73 1.95 23.59 -18.52
N SER A 74 1.79 24.58 -17.66
CA SER A 74 0.98 25.76 -17.96
C SER A 74 1.90 26.84 -18.48
#